data_AF-A0A518C7Z2-F1
#
_entry.id   AF-A0A518C7Z2-F1
#
_cell.length_a   1.000
_cell.length_b   1.000
_cell.length_c   1.000
_cell.angle_alpha   90.00
_cell.angle_beta   90.00
_cell.angle_gamma   90.00
#
_symmetry.space_group_name_H-M   'P 1'
#
loop_
_entity.id
_entity.type
_entity.pdbx_description
1 polymer ?
#
loop_
_entity_poly.entity_id
_entity_poly.type
_entity_poly.pdbx_seq_one_letter_code
_entity_poly.pdbx_strand_id
1 'polypeptide(L)'
;MSSAPEHSQTASPNEEPLFFVKIPEGQIFGPVPSKELDQWVLQGRIDRQCELRRTNSQVWEKSDQRYPILALPEQVGSGSPFHQVRLNETNAPYLVPHRGIPSLIFALVGLLGICPIFSIAAWSMAHSDLEEIDKEHMDPGGRTLLLWANYLGMAGVIGYGVLFLGFLLVAMLRLLL
;
A
#
# COMPACT_ATOMS: atom_id res chain seq x y z
N MET A 1 -17.03 -25.11 55.15
CA MET A 1 -16.20 -24.08 54.51
C MET A 1 -14.87 -24.73 54.20
N SER A 2 -14.71 -25.28 52.99
CA SER A 2 -13.50 -25.98 52.57
C SER A 2 -13.02 -25.32 51.28
N SER A 3 -11.90 -24.63 51.38
CA SER A 3 -11.30 -23.80 50.34
C SER A 3 -10.86 -24.65 49.15
N ALA A 4 -11.14 -24.17 47.95
CA ALA A 4 -10.68 -24.72 46.68
C ALA A 4 -9.14 -24.62 46.58
N PRO A 5 -8.45 -25.59 45.98
CA PRO A 5 -7.03 -25.47 45.73
C PRO A 5 -6.79 -24.49 44.58
N GLU A 6 -5.88 -23.54 44.82
CA GLU A 6 -5.28 -22.65 43.81
C GLU A 6 -4.76 -23.47 42.63
N HIS A 7 -5.30 -23.20 41.44
CA HIS A 7 -4.67 -23.61 40.20
C HIS A 7 -3.38 -22.81 40.02
N SER A 8 -2.27 -23.39 40.50
CA SER A 8 -0.93 -23.06 40.02
C SER A 8 -0.91 -23.26 38.52
N GLN A 9 -0.88 -22.15 37.76
CA GLN A 9 -0.65 -22.17 36.32
C GLN A 9 0.79 -22.61 36.08
N THR A 10 0.94 -23.91 35.88
CA THR A 10 2.17 -24.55 35.39
C THR A 10 2.48 -23.98 34.00
N ALA A 11 3.60 -23.29 33.88
CA ALA A 11 4.16 -22.81 32.63
C ALA A 11 4.23 -23.96 31.59
N SER A 12 3.65 -23.73 30.41
CA SER A 12 3.73 -24.67 29.29
C SER A 12 5.12 -24.63 28.65
N PRO A 13 5.77 -25.78 28.41
CA PRO A 13 7.15 -25.85 27.90
C PRO A 13 7.27 -25.63 26.38
N ASN A 14 6.32 -24.95 25.74
CA ASN A 14 6.22 -24.87 24.27
C ASN A 14 5.90 -23.46 23.73
N GLU A 15 6.22 -22.41 24.49
CA GLU A 15 6.10 -21.03 24.01
C GLU A 15 7.32 -20.70 23.13
N GLU A 16 7.20 -20.94 21.82
CA GLU A 16 8.17 -20.41 20.87
C GLU A 16 8.22 -18.87 21.00
N PRO A 17 9.41 -18.27 21.12
CA PRO A 17 9.53 -16.84 21.29
C PRO A 17 8.90 -16.13 20.09
N LEU A 18 7.91 -15.30 20.38
CA LEU A 18 7.18 -14.49 19.42
C LEU A 18 7.92 -13.17 19.20
N PHE A 19 8.02 -12.76 17.93
CA PHE A 19 8.73 -11.57 17.50
C PHE A 19 7.81 -10.63 16.71
N PHE A 20 8.06 -9.35 16.89
CA PHE A 20 7.57 -8.30 16.02
C PHE A 20 8.70 -7.81 15.14
N VAL A 21 8.39 -7.54 13.88
CA VAL A 21 9.30 -6.98 12.89
C VAL A 21 8.80 -5.60 12.53
N LYS A 22 9.67 -4.59 12.60
CA LYS A 22 9.39 -3.24 12.16
C LYS A 22 10.26 -2.92 10.96
N ILE A 23 9.64 -2.58 9.85
CA ILE A 23 10.33 -2.18 8.62
C ILE A 23 10.73 -0.69 8.72
N PRO A 24 11.72 -0.19 7.95
CA PRO A 24 12.17 1.21 8.00
C PRO A 24 11.04 2.24 7.79
N GLU A 25 9.96 1.86 7.13
CA GLU A 25 8.74 2.64 6.88
C GLU A 25 7.87 2.80 8.14
N GLY A 26 8.19 2.10 9.23
CA GLY A 26 7.49 2.18 10.52
C GLY A 26 6.33 1.21 10.70
N GLN A 27 5.99 0.40 9.68
CA GLN A 27 4.98 -0.65 9.81
C GLN A 27 5.50 -1.80 10.68
N ILE A 28 4.65 -2.30 11.58
CA ILE A 28 4.98 -3.40 12.50
C ILE A 28 4.19 -4.66 12.11
N PHE A 29 4.91 -5.76 11.91
CA PHE A 29 4.38 -7.09 11.61
C PHE A 29 4.61 -8.03 12.79
N GLY A 30 3.70 -8.98 13.00
CA GLY A 30 3.77 -9.96 14.07
C GLY A 30 2.51 -9.99 14.93
N PRO A 31 2.52 -10.77 16.03
CA PRO A 31 3.65 -11.57 16.51
C PRO A 31 3.86 -12.86 15.69
N VAL A 32 5.10 -13.14 15.27
CA VAL A 32 5.47 -14.36 14.52
C VAL A 32 6.50 -15.21 15.30
N PRO A 33 6.47 -16.55 15.18
CA PRO A 33 7.46 -17.42 15.80
C PRO A 33 8.85 -17.26 15.16
N SER A 34 9.91 -17.55 15.92
CA SER A 34 11.30 -17.45 15.45
C SER A 34 11.57 -18.23 14.15
N LYS A 35 10.92 -19.39 13.94
CA LYS A 35 11.10 -20.19 12.72
C LYS A 35 10.57 -19.50 11.47
N GLU A 36 9.44 -18.81 11.61
CA GLU A 36 8.86 -18.03 10.52
C GLU A 36 9.73 -16.81 10.22
N LEU A 37 10.28 -16.18 11.26
CA LEU A 37 11.25 -15.10 11.12
C LEU A 37 12.50 -15.54 10.34
N ASP A 38 13.05 -16.71 10.66
CA ASP A 38 14.20 -17.29 9.94
C ASP A 38 13.87 -17.53 8.45
N GLN A 39 12.66 -18.01 8.14
CA GLN A 39 12.21 -18.16 6.76
C GLN A 39 12.11 -16.82 6.02
N TRP A 40 11.65 -15.76 6.68
CA TRP A 40 11.57 -14.44 6.07
C TRP A 40 12.96 -13.87 5.79
N VAL A 41 13.93 -14.11 6.66
CA VAL A 41 15.35 -13.79 6.41
C VAL A 41 15.87 -14.55 5.19
N LEU A 42 15.63 -15.87 5.12
CA LEU A 42 16.06 -16.71 3.98
C LEU A 42 15.40 -16.30 2.65
N GLN A 43 14.15 -15.82 2.70
CA GLN A 43 13.43 -15.31 1.53
C GLN A 43 13.92 -13.92 1.09
N GLY A 44 14.73 -13.24 1.92
CA GLY A 44 15.19 -11.88 1.68
C GLY A 44 14.10 -10.81 1.93
N ARG A 45 13.10 -11.12 2.75
CA ARG A 45 12.04 -10.18 3.15
C ARG A 45 12.44 -9.28 4.32
N ILE A 46 13.44 -9.70 5.08
CA ILE A 46 14.03 -8.93 6.18
C ILE A 46 15.42 -8.50 5.76
N ASP A 47 15.66 -7.19 5.75
CA ASP A 47 16.95 -6.59 5.47
C ASP A 47 17.66 -6.17 6.76
N ARG A 48 18.84 -5.55 6.64
CA ARG A 48 19.61 -4.99 7.77
C ARG A 48 19.00 -3.74 8.41
N GLN A 49 18.02 -3.10 7.76
CA GLN A 49 17.40 -1.87 8.25
C GLN A 49 16.23 -2.16 9.20
N CYS A 50 15.58 -3.31 9.03
CA CYS A 50 14.53 -3.80 9.90
C CYS A 50 14.95 -3.87 11.39
N GLU A 51 13.97 -3.65 12.26
CA GLU A 51 14.10 -3.79 13.71
C GLU A 51 13.24 -4.96 14.19
N LEU A 52 13.77 -5.75 15.12
CA LEU A 52 13.14 -6.91 15.70
C LEU A 52 12.88 -6.66 17.19
N ARG A 53 11.72 -7.04 17.68
CA ARG A 53 11.39 -6.96 19.10
C ARG A 53 10.71 -8.24 19.55
N ARG A 54 11.19 -8.85 20.63
CA ARG A 54 10.51 -10.00 21.26
C ARG A 54 9.26 -9.55 22.01
N THR A 55 8.22 -10.37 22.07
CA THR A 55 7.01 -10.06 22.85
C THR A 55 7.29 -9.79 24.33
N ASN A 56 8.33 -10.43 24.89
CA ASN A 56 8.76 -10.24 26.28
C ASN A 56 9.76 -9.08 26.48
N SER A 57 10.12 -8.35 25.42
CA SER A 57 11.06 -7.23 25.46
C SER A 57 10.41 -5.96 24.90
N GLN A 58 10.71 -4.81 25.51
CA GLN A 58 10.28 -3.51 24.97
C GLN A 58 11.34 -2.88 24.06
N VAL A 59 12.50 -3.52 23.91
CA VAL A 59 13.64 -2.99 23.15
C VAL A 59 13.59 -3.50 21.72
N TRP A 60 13.63 -2.57 20.77
CA TRP A 60 13.83 -2.85 19.34
C TRP A 60 15.32 -3.03 19.09
N GLU A 61 15.67 -4.18 18.51
CA GLU A 61 17.03 -4.58 18.16
C GLU A 61 17.17 -4.56 16.65
N LYS A 62 18.30 -4.11 16.08
CA LYS A 62 18.49 -4.16 14.63
C LYS A 62 18.58 -5.63 14.17
N SER A 63 18.01 -5.93 13.01
CA SER A 63 17.98 -7.29 12.46
C SER A 63 19.38 -7.87 12.24
N ASP A 64 20.37 -7.05 11.95
CA ASP A 64 21.77 -7.41 11.75
C ASP A 64 22.48 -7.89 13.03
N GLN A 65 22.05 -7.41 14.19
CA GLN A 65 22.54 -7.86 15.51
C GLN A 65 22.10 -9.31 15.77
N ARG A 66 20.89 -9.67 15.32
CA ARG A 66 20.36 -11.04 15.43
C ARG A 66 20.88 -11.96 14.33
N TYR A 67 20.97 -11.45 13.10
CA TYR A 67 21.37 -12.17 11.90
C TYR A 67 22.60 -11.50 11.29
N PRO A 68 23.82 -11.87 11.74
CA PRO A 68 25.06 -11.28 11.23
C PRO A 68 25.25 -11.45 9.72
N ILE A 69 24.58 -12.44 9.13
CA ILE A 69 24.54 -12.66 7.67
C ILE A 69 23.99 -11.44 6.91
N LEU A 70 23.16 -10.61 7.54
CA LEU A 70 22.62 -9.37 6.97
C LEU A 70 23.66 -8.23 7.01
N ALA A 71 24.67 -8.33 7.87
CA ALA A 71 25.78 -7.37 7.97
C ALA A 71 26.95 -7.70 7.04
N LEU A 72 26.95 -8.88 6.41
CA LEU A 72 28.02 -9.27 5.50
C LEU A 72 28.04 -8.35 4.27
N PRO A 73 29.23 -7.98 3.76
CA PRO A 73 29.32 -7.24 2.52
C PRO A 73 28.65 -8.05 1.40
N GLU A 74 27.73 -7.39 0.70
CA GLU A 74 26.85 -7.90 -0.36
C GLU A 74 27.56 -8.76 -1.43
N GLN A 75 28.86 -8.54 -1.59
CA GLN A 75 29.76 -9.21 -2.53
C GLN A 75 30.15 -10.64 -2.12
N VAL A 76 29.99 -11.01 -0.84
CA VAL A 76 30.43 -12.32 -0.31
C VAL A 76 29.23 -13.27 -0.09
N GLY A 77 28.02 -12.74 0.05
CA GLY A 77 26.80 -13.53 0.29
C GLY A 77 26.21 -14.19 -0.95
N SER A 78 26.65 -13.82 -2.16
CA SER A 78 26.11 -14.37 -3.39
C SER A 78 27.20 -14.87 -4.32
N GLY A 79 27.49 -16.16 -4.27
CA GLY A 79 28.28 -16.86 -5.29
C GLY A 79 27.57 -16.96 -6.66
N SER A 80 26.63 -16.07 -6.96
CA SER A 80 25.80 -16.09 -8.16
C SER A 80 25.86 -14.73 -8.87
N PRO A 81 26.31 -14.68 -10.14
CA PRO A 81 26.40 -13.44 -10.91
C PRO A 81 25.04 -12.77 -11.20
N PHE A 82 23.91 -13.42 -10.86
CA PHE A 82 22.56 -12.89 -11.10
C PHE A 82 21.98 -12.10 -9.91
N HIS A 83 22.65 -12.03 -8.76
CA HIS A 83 22.10 -11.34 -7.58
C HIS A 83 22.21 -9.81 -7.65
N GLN A 84 23.03 -9.27 -8.56
CA GLN A 84 23.20 -7.84 -8.73
C GLN A 84 21.91 -7.12 -9.18
N VAL A 85 20.95 -7.85 -9.77
CA VAL A 85 19.68 -7.27 -10.23
C VAL A 85 18.72 -6.95 -9.07
N ARG A 86 18.77 -7.69 -7.96
CA ARG A 86 17.78 -7.58 -6.87
C ARG A 86 18.02 -6.40 -5.91
N LEU A 87 19.25 -5.88 -5.84
CA LEU A 87 19.62 -4.86 -4.85
C LEU A 87 19.12 -3.46 -5.20
N ASN A 88 18.86 -3.21 -6.48
CA ASN A 88 18.22 -1.98 -6.92
C ASN A 88 16.72 -1.95 -6.58
N GLU A 89 16.08 -3.10 -6.34
CA GLU A 89 14.64 -3.16 -5.97
C GLU A 89 14.42 -3.06 -4.46
N THR A 90 15.34 -3.52 -3.60
CA THR A 90 15.16 -3.50 -2.14
C THR A 90 15.35 -2.13 -1.48
N ASN A 91 15.92 -1.14 -2.19
CA ASN A 91 16.00 0.25 -1.72
C ASN A 91 15.05 1.19 -2.48
N ALA A 92 14.15 0.67 -3.30
CA ALA A 92 13.11 1.51 -3.89
C ALA A 92 12.19 1.98 -2.75
N PRO A 93 12.04 3.29 -2.52
CA PRO A 93 11.07 3.80 -1.57
C PRO A 93 9.72 3.15 -1.85
N TYR A 94 9.07 2.60 -0.83
CA TYR A 94 7.74 2.00 -0.94
C TYR A 94 6.73 3.10 -1.30
N LEU A 95 6.64 3.43 -2.58
CA LEU A 95 5.67 4.38 -3.11
C LEU A 95 4.30 3.70 -3.11
N VAL A 96 3.27 4.42 -2.67
CA VAL A 96 1.89 3.91 -2.70
C VAL A 96 1.59 3.40 -4.11
N PRO A 97 1.14 2.14 -4.27
CA PRO A 97 0.89 1.57 -5.58
C PRO A 97 -0.09 2.42 -6.38
N HIS A 98 0.23 2.63 -7.65
CA HIS A 98 -0.49 3.51 -8.55
C HIS A 98 -1.98 3.12 -8.67
N ARG A 99 -2.88 4.07 -8.42
CA ARG A 99 -4.34 3.92 -8.57
C ARG A 99 -4.87 4.38 -9.93
N GLY A 100 -3.99 4.52 -10.93
CA GLY A 100 -4.37 5.08 -12.24
C GLY A 100 -5.34 4.22 -13.06
N ILE A 101 -5.29 2.88 -12.91
CA ILE A 101 -6.17 1.95 -13.63
C ILE A 101 -7.64 2.10 -13.21
N PRO A 102 -8.01 2.05 -11.91
CA PRO A 102 -9.41 2.21 -11.50
C PRO A 102 -9.96 3.60 -11.87
N SER A 103 -9.17 4.67 -11.77
CA SER A 103 -9.58 6.01 -12.19
C SER A 103 -9.90 6.07 -13.69
N LEU A 104 -9.10 5.42 -14.53
CA LEU A 104 -9.35 5.33 -15.98
C LEU A 104 -10.63 4.53 -16.30
N ILE A 105 -10.85 3.41 -15.59
CA ILE A 105 -12.06 2.60 -15.78
C ILE A 105 -13.30 3.41 -15.43
N PHE A 106 -13.30 4.14 -14.31
CA PHE A 106 -14.42 5.00 -13.95
C PHE A 106 -14.65 6.13 -14.96
N ALA A 107 -13.58 6.73 -15.50
CA ALA A 107 -13.69 7.75 -16.53
C ALA A 107 -14.33 7.19 -17.82
N LEU A 108 -13.91 6.00 -18.25
CA LEU A 108 -14.43 5.35 -19.45
C LEU A 108 -15.90 4.92 -19.27
N VAL A 109 -16.24 4.34 -18.11
CA VAL A 109 -17.61 3.93 -17.77
C VAL A 109 -18.51 5.15 -17.57
N GLY A 110 -18.02 6.24 -17.00
CA GLY A 110 -18.77 7.48 -16.85
C GLY A 110 -19.01 8.21 -18.17
N LEU A 111 -18.06 8.14 -19.10
CA LEU A 111 -18.18 8.76 -20.42
C LEU A 111 -19.06 7.96 -21.39
N LEU A 112 -18.95 6.64 -21.39
CA LEU A 112 -19.75 5.76 -22.27
C LEU A 112 -21.09 5.34 -21.65
N GLY A 113 -21.19 5.33 -20.32
CA GLY A 113 -22.40 4.99 -19.59
C GLY A 113 -23.37 6.17 -19.48
N ILE A 114 -24.57 5.93 -18.95
CA ILE A 114 -25.62 6.96 -18.82
C ILE A 114 -25.48 7.77 -17.51
N CYS A 115 -24.53 7.42 -16.63
CA CYS A 115 -24.48 7.94 -15.27
C CYS A 115 -23.35 8.96 -15.07
N PRO A 116 -23.66 10.26 -14.86
CA PRO A 116 -22.65 11.32 -14.69
C PRO A 116 -21.87 11.21 -13.38
N ILE A 117 -22.37 10.46 -12.39
CA ILE A 117 -21.74 10.30 -11.07
C ILE A 117 -20.35 9.67 -11.21
N PHE A 118 -20.18 8.72 -12.12
CA PHE A 118 -18.88 8.07 -12.36
C PHE A 118 -17.87 9.03 -13.00
N SER A 119 -18.31 9.94 -13.88
CA SER A 119 -17.44 10.96 -14.48
C SER A 119 -16.92 11.96 -13.43
N ILE A 120 -17.79 12.36 -12.49
CA ILE A 120 -17.41 13.24 -11.38
C ILE A 120 -16.42 12.53 -10.45
N ALA A 121 -16.73 11.29 -10.05
CA ALA A 121 -15.86 10.52 -9.16
C ALA A 121 -14.48 10.24 -9.79
N ALA A 122 -14.45 9.91 -11.08
CA ALA A 122 -13.20 9.70 -11.81
C ALA A 122 -12.35 10.97 -11.87
N TRP A 123 -12.98 12.13 -12.12
CA TRP A 123 -12.29 13.41 -12.15
C TRP A 123 -11.73 13.79 -10.78
N SER A 124 -12.53 13.70 -9.71
CA SER A 124 -12.08 14.06 -8.37
C SER A 124 -10.95 13.16 -7.87
N MET A 125 -11.07 11.85 -8.10
CA MET A 125 -10.06 10.87 -7.70
C MET A 125 -8.76 11.05 -8.48
N ALA A 126 -8.83 11.27 -9.79
CA ALA A 126 -7.64 11.51 -10.59
C ALA A 126 -6.92 12.81 -10.19
N HIS A 127 -7.67 13.84 -9.79
CA HIS A 127 -7.09 15.11 -9.34
C HIS A 127 -6.33 14.97 -8.01
N SER A 128 -6.90 14.30 -7.01
CA SER A 128 -6.24 14.07 -5.72
C SER A 128 -4.98 13.21 -5.87
N ASP A 129 -5.06 12.17 -6.70
CA ASP A 129 -3.94 11.26 -6.95
C ASP A 129 -2.78 11.97 -7.68
N LEU A 130 -3.08 12.90 -8.61
CA LEU A 130 -2.05 13.72 -9.26
C LEU A 130 -1.36 14.66 -8.25
N GLU A 131 -2.11 15.22 -7.31
CA GLU A 131 -1.55 16.06 -6.24
C GLU A 131 -0.65 15.25 -5.29
N GLU A 132 -0.97 13.99 -5.03
CA GLU A 132 -0.18 13.09 -4.18
C GLU A 132 1.10 12.59 -4.88
N ILE A 133 1.06 12.46 -6.22
CA ILE A 133 2.27 12.26 -7.05
C ILE A 133 3.19 13.49 -6.97
N ASP A 134 2.63 14.70 -7.07
CA ASP A 134 3.43 15.93 -7.01
C ASP A 134 4.07 16.15 -5.62
N LYS A 135 3.50 15.56 -4.56
CA LYS A 135 4.05 15.56 -3.19
C LYS A 135 5.08 14.45 -2.93
N GLU A 136 5.48 13.69 -3.95
CA GLU A 136 6.37 12.53 -3.85
C GLU A 136 5.86 11.41 -2.93
N HIS A 137 4.56 11.39 -2.62
CA HIS A 137 3.94 10.37 -1.77
C HIS A 137 3.42 9.15 -2.56
N MET A 138 3.33 9.25 -3.89
CA MET A 138 2.72 8.25 -4.77
C MET A 138 3.60 7.97 -6.00
N ASP A 139 3.57 6.73 -6.51
CA ASP A 139 4.40 6.28 -7.64
C ASP A 139 4.12 7.07 -8.94
N PRO A 140 5.13 7.76 -9.53
CA PRO A 140 4.95 8.56 -10.74
C PRO A 140 4.71 7.72 -12.00
N GLY A 141 4.95 6.40 -11.97
CA GLY A 141 4.72 5.51 -13.12
C GLY A 141 3.29 5.56 -13.67
N GLY A 142 2.30 5.89 -12.82
CA GLY A 142 0.89 6.01 -13.19
C GLY A 142 0.43 7.38 -13.70
N ARG A 143 1.32 8.39 -13.76
CA ARG A 143 0.93 9.79 -14.01
C ARG A 143 0.20 10.01 -15.33
N THR A 144 0.62 9.32 -16.40
CA THR A 144 0.00 9.44 -17.72
C THR A 144 -1.43 8.89 -17.72
N LEU A 145 -1.66 7.75 -17.08
CA LEU A 145 -2.99 7.14 -16.90
C LEU A 145 -3.92 8.07 -16.13
N LEU A 146 -3.41 8.69 -15.06
CA LEU A 146 -4.14 9.66 -14.24
C LEU A 146 -4.49 10.95 -15.00
N LEU A 147 -3.58 11.46 -15.82
CA LEU A 147 -3.86 12.61 -16.71
C LEU A 147 -4.98 12.30 -17.70
N TRP A 148 -4.94 11.12 -18.34
CA TRP A 148 -6.01 10.70 -19.25
C TRP A 148 -7.34 10.53 -18.52
N ALA A 149 -7.35 9.90 -17.34
CA ALA A 149 -8.55 9.76 -16.53
C ALA A 149 -9.14 11.13 -16.12
N ASN A 150 -8.28 12.08 -15.74
CA ASN A 150 -8.68 13.43 -15.38
C ASN A 150 -9.33 14.17 -16.56
N TYR A 151 -8.71 14.13 -17.76
CA TYR A 151 -9.28 14.75 -18.95
C TYR A 151 -10.59 14.10 -19.41
N LEU A 152 -10.67 12.76 -19.41
CA LEU A 152 -11.90 12.06 -19.78
C LEU A 152 -13.03 12.36 -18.78
N GLY A 153 -12.73 12.35 -17.48
CA GLY A 153 -13.71 12.69 -16.43
C GLY A 153 -14.25 14.11 -16.60
N MET A 154 -13.36 15.09 -16.79
CA MET A 154 -13.75 16.49 -17.05
C MET A 154 -14.62 16.63 -18.30
N ALA A 155 -14.24 15.98 -19.40
CA ALA A 155 -15.02 15.99 -20.64
C ALA A 155 -16.43 15.40 -20.43
N GLY A 156 -16.54 14.31 -19.67
CA GLY A 156 -17.82 13.71 -19.30
C GLY A 156 -18.70 14.68 -18.51
N VAL A 157 -18.17 15.27 -17.42
CA VAL A 157 -18.92 16.22 -16.58
C VAL A 157 -19.43 17.42 -17.39
N ILE A 158 -18.57 18.00 -18.23
CA ILE A 158 -18.95 19.14 -19.09
C ILE A 158 -20.02 18.72 -20.09
N GLY A 159 -19.85 17.58 -20.76
CA GLY A 159 -20.80 17.07 -21.75
C GLY A 159 -22.20 16.87 -21.17
N TYR A 160 -22.32 16.17 -20.03
CA TYR A 160 -23.61 15.98 -19.36
C TYR A 160 -24.18 17.29 -18.81
N GLY A 161 -23.35 18.20 -18.31
CA GLY A 161 -23.78 19.51 -17.82
C GLY A 161 -24.43 20.35 -18.93
N VAL A 162 -23.84 20.38 -20.13
CA VAL A 162 -24.39 21.09 -21.29
C VAL A 162 -25.71 20.47 -21.75
N LEU A 163 -25.79 19.13 -21.82
CA LEU A 163 -27.03 18.43 -22.20
C LEU A 163 -28.16 18.70 -21.20
N PHE A 164 -27.84 18.67 -19.89
CA PHE A 164 -28.81 18.96 -18.83
C PHE A 164 -29.31 20.41 -18.90
N LEU A 165 -28.40 21.38 -19.08
CA LEU A 165 -28.77 22.79 -19.22
C LEU A 165 -29.63 23.03 -20.47
N GLY A 166 -29.28 22.43 -21.60
CA GLY A 166 -30.06 22.51 -22.84
C GLY A 166 -31.45 21.90 -22.67
N PHE A 167 -31.57 20.76 -21.98
CA PHE A 167 -32.85 20.15 -21.65
C PHE A 167 -33.72 21.07 -20.79
N LEU A 168 -33.16 21.67 -19.72
CA LEU A 168 -33.89 22.62 -18.87
C LEU A 168 -34.37 23.84 -19.64
N LEU A 169 -33.54 24.38 -20.54
CA LEU A 169 -33.89 25.54 -21.36
C LEU A 169 -35.07 25.21 -22.29
N VAL A 170 -35.04 24.05 -22.95
CA VAL A 170 -36.16 23.60 -23.81
C VAL A 170 -37.42 23.35 -22.99
N ALA A 171 -37.31 22.71 -21.82
CA ALA A 171 -38.44 22.47 -20.93
C ALA A 171 -39.08 23.78 -20.43
N MET A 172 -38.27 24.76 -20.04
CA MET A 172 -38.73 26.10 -19.65
C MET A 172 -39.43 26.80 -20.82
N LEU A 173 -38.85 26.77 -22.02
CA LEU A 173 -39.46 27.37 -23.21
C LEU A 173 -40.81 26.72 -23.56
N ARG A 174 -40.91 25.39 -23.40
CA ARG A 174 -42.16 24.64 -23.60
C ARG A 174 -43.22 24.91 -22.53
N LEU A 175 -42.82 25.30 -21.32
CA LEU A 175 -43.75 25.68 -20.26
C LEU A 175 -44.28 27.11 -20.45
N LEU A 176 -43.51 27.96 -21.13
CA LEU A 176 -43.80 29.38 -21.31
C LEU A 176 -44.65 29.65 -22.57
N LEU A 177 -44.52 28.84 -23.62
CA LEU A 177 -45.31 28.87 -24.85
C LEU A 177 -46.58 28.01 -24.73
#